data_AF-A0A5M8P338-F1
#
_entry.id   AF-A0A5M8P338-F1
#
_cell.length_a   1.000
_cell.length_b   1.000
_cell.length_c   1.000
_cell.angle_alpha   90.00
_cell.angle_beta   90.00
_cell.angle_gamma   90.00
#
_symmetry.space_group_name_H-M   'P 1'
#
loop_
_entity.id
_entity.type
_entity.pdbx_description
1 polymer ?
#
loop_
_entity_poly.entity_id
_entity_poly.type
_entity_poly.pdbx_seq_one_letter_code
_entity_poly.pdbx_strand_id
1 'polypeptide(L)' 'MEEAGITATLINPYKGYRNIELIRRVGNKWLAQICGSGLEIEVYEDEFVLD' A
#
# COMPACT_ATOMS: atom_id res chain seq x y z
N MET A 1 10.81 -0.10 -19.06
CA MET A 1 10.41 -1.12 -18.07
C MET A 1 9.95 -0.32 -16.88
N GLU A 2 8.64 -0.16 -16.75
CA GLU A 2 8.07 0.53 -15.60
C GLU A 2 8.45 -0.30 -14.37
N GLU A 3 9.33 0.25 -13.52
CA GLU A 3 9.55 -0.27 -12.18
C GLU A 3 8.24 -0.04 -11.43
N ALA A 4 7.29 -0.94 -11.64
CA ALA A 4 5.97 -0.89 -11.04
C ALA A 4 6.17 -0.87 -9.53
N GLY A 5 5.82 0.25 -8.91
CA GLY A 5 5.60 0.30 -7.47
C GLY A 5 4.66 -0.86 -7.13
N ILE A 6 5.06 -1.68 -6.17
CA ILE A 6 4.36 -2.93 -5.90
C ILE A 6 2.94 -2.59 -5.46
N THR A 7 1.96 -2.89 -6.29
CA THR A 7 0.56 -2.63 -5.95
C THR A 7 0.08 -3.67 -4.96
N ALA A 8 -0.60 -3.20 -3.92
CA ALA A 8 -1.17 -4.04 -2.89
C ALA A 8 -2.61 -3.61 -2.60
N THR A 9 -3.39 -4.59 -2.16
CA THR A 9 -4.78 -4.39 -1.77
C THR A 9 -4.89 -4.57 -0.27
N LEU A 10 -5.25 -3.50 0.43
CA LEU A 10 -5.61 -3.54 1.85
C LEU A 10 -6.74 -4.55 2.08
N ILE A 11 -6.54 -5.44 3.04
CA ILE A 11 -7.55 -6.38 3.50
C ILE A 11 -8.72 -5.60 4.12
N ASN A 12 -8.38 -4.61 4.95
CA ASN A 12 -9.36 -3.75 5.60
C ASN A 12 -9.39 -2.38 4.91
N PRO A 13 -10.55 -1.92 4.38
CA PRO A 13 -10.61 -0.69 3.62
C PRO A 13 -10.24 0.51 4.48
N TYR A 14 -9.20 1.24 4.09
CA TYR A 14 -8.78 2.45 4.77
C TYR A 14 -9.52 3.65 4.18
N LYS A 15 -10.45 4.24 4.95
CA LYS A 15 -11.31 5.35 4.49
C LYS A 15 -12.04 5.08 3.16
N GLY A 16 -12.39 3.81 2.91
CA GLY A 16 -13.03 3.37 1.67
C GLY A 16 -12.08 3.04 0.52
N TYR A 17 -10.78 3.25 0.69
CA TYR A 17 -9.75 2.85 -0.26
C TYR A 17 -9.20 1.48 0.09
N ARG A 18 -8.97 0.67 -0.94
CA ARG A 18 -8.35 -0.65 -0.82
C ARG A 18 -7.03 -0.72 -1.55
N ASN A 19 -6.91 -0.02 -2.67
CA ASN A 19 -5.73 -0.11 -3.52
C ASN A 19 -4.67 0.87 -3.04
N ILE A 20 -3.48 0.34 -2.77
CA ILE A 20 -2.31 1.07 -2.33
C ILE A 20 -1.10 0.64 -3.16
N GLU A 21 -0.11 1.51 -3.24
CA GLU A 21 1.15 1.26 -3.91
C GLU A 21 2.26 1.29 -2.86
N LEU A 22 2.96 0.18 -2.67
CA LEU A 22 4.04 0.08 -1.71
C LEU A 22 5.27 0.79 -2.25
N ILE A 23 5.66 1.86 -1.58
CA ILE A 23 6.82 2.68 -1.93
C ILE A 23 8.09 2.07 -1.33
N ARG A 24 8.09 1.83 -0.02
CA ARG A 24 9.27 1.30 0.68
C ARG A 24 8.90 0.60 1.98
N ARG A 25 9.70 -0.41 2.35
CA ARG A 25 9.62 -1.05 3.66
C ARG A 25 10.37 -0.24 4.71
N VAL A 26 9.71 0.11 5.80
CA VAL A 26 10.28 0.79 6.98
C VAL A 26 10.20 -0.16 8.16
N GLY A 27 11.25 -0.98 8.33
CA GLY A 27 11.31 -2.01 9.37
C GLY A 27 10.25 -3.10 9.18
N ASN A 28 9.30 -3.19 10.10
CA ASN A 28 8.17 -4.15 10.07
C ASN A 28 6.91 -3.59 9.40
N LYS A 29 6.98 -2.38 8.86
CA LYS A 29 5.88 -1.72 8.16
C LYS A 29 6.28 -1.45 6.73
N TRP A 30 5.28 -1.23 5.90
CA TRP A 30 5.42 -0.74 4.54
C TRP A 30 4.79 0.63 4.44
N LEU A 31 5.57 1.58 3.92
CA LEU A 31 5.05 2.86 3.46
C LEU A 31 4.40 2.63 2.11
N ALA A 32 3.10 2.86 2.05
CA ALA A 32 2.28 2.72 0.88
C ALA A 32 1.57 4.02 0.54
N GLN A 33 1.25 4.27 -0.72
CA GLN A 33 0.46 5.40 -1.15
C GLN A 33 -0.88 4.94 -1.69
N ILE A 34 -1.97 5.56 -1.24
CA ILE A 34 -3.31 5.23 -1.69
C ILE A 34 -3.49 5.67 -3.14
N CYS A 35 -3.75 4.70 -4.01
CA CYS A 35 -4.08 4.95 -5.41
C CYS A 35 -5.44 5.68 -5.49
N GLY A 36 -5.43 6.91 -6.02
CA GLY A 36 -6.62 7.75 -6.16
C GLY A 36 -6.76 8.89 -5.14
N SER A 37 -6.05 8.83 -4.01
CA SER A 37 -5.99 9.95 -3.05
C SER A 37 -4.61 10.58 -2.93
N GLY A 38 -3.54 9.88 -3.34
CA GLY A 38 -2.15 10.33 -3.18
C GLY A 38 -1.70 10.42 -1.72
N LEU A 39 -2.45 9.81 -0.79
CA LEU A 39 -2.16 9.85 0.64
C LEU A 39 -1.24 8.68 1.00
N GLU A 40 -0.13 9.00 1.67
CA GLU A 40 0.82 8.01 2.16
C GLU A 40 0.37 7.46 3.51
N ILE A 41 0.28 6.14 3.62
CA ILE A 41 -0.06 5.40 4.82
C ILE A 41 1.03 4.38 5.15
N GLU A 42 1.19 4.09 6.43
CA GLU A 42 2.03 2.98 6.88
C GLU A 42 1.15 1.78 7.20
N VAL A 43 1.38 0.67 6.51
CA VAL A 43 0.62 -0.56 6.65
C VAL A 43 1.53 -1.70 7.06
N TYR A 44 1.00 -2.67 7.81
CA TYR A 44 1.74 -3.88 8.14
C TYR A 44 1.58 -4.91 7.02
N GLU A 45 2.54 -5.83 6.90
CA GLU A 45 2.51 -6.92 5.90
C GLU A 45 1.26 -7.80 6.01
N ASP A 46 0.64 -7.86 7.20
CA ASP A 46 -0.57 -8.63 7.46
C ASP A 46 -1.86 -7.87 7.10
N GLU A 47 -1.77 -6.55 6.86
CA GLU A 47 -2.94 -5.68 6.59
C GLU A 47 -3.26 -5.54 5.10
N PHE A 48 -2.40 -6.04 4.21
CA PHE A 48 -2.56 -5.97 2.76
C PHE A 48 -2.14 -7.26 2.06
N VAL A 49 -2.63 -7.44 0.84
CA VAL A 49 -2.25 -8.54 -0.06
C VAL A 49 -1.57 -7.92 -1.27
N LEU A 50 -0.39 -8.43 -1.62
CA LEU A 50 0.31 -8.06 -2.85
C LEU A 50 -0.47 -8.59 -4.06
N ASP A 51 -0.67 -7.75 -5.08
CA ASP A 51 -1.23 -8.17 -6.37
C ASP A 51 -0.15 -8.75 -7.29
#